data_AF-A0A7M1PZ15-F1
#
_entry.id   AF-A0A7M1PZ15-F1
#
_cell.length_a   1.000
_cell.length_b   1.000
_cell.length_c   1.000
_cell.angle_alpha   90.00
_cell.angle_beta   90.00
_cell.angle_gamma   90.00
#
_symmetry.space_group_name_H-M   'P 1'
#
loop_
_entity.id
_entity.type
_entity.pdbx_description
1 polymer ?
#
loop_
_entity_poly.entity_id
_entity_poly.type
_entity_poly.pdbx_seq_one_letter_code
_entity_poly.pdbx_strand_id
1 'polypeptide(L)'
;MTLPKRKKNRLNNYNYNRNGYYFITICTKNHKCIFSDVSDNNLILNEYGMVVEKHINKINKLYVSVKIDNYIIMPNHIHMILILCRERIVCVQQ
;
A
#
# COMPACT_ATOMS: atom_id res chain seq x y z
N MET A 1 -6.81 -34.95 -9.56
CA MET A 1 -6.72 -33.82 -8.61
C MET A 1 -7.44 -32.63 -9.22
N THR A 2 -8.50 -32.12 -8.59
CA THR A 2 -9.21 -30.92 -9.07
C THR A 2 -8.46 -29.66 -8.66
N LEU A 3 -8.05 -28.85 -9.63
CA LEU A 3 -7.36 -27.59 -9.36
C LEU A 3 -8.32 -26.59 -8.69
N PRO A 4 -7.84 -25.76 -7.74
CA PRO A 4 -8.66 -24.75 -7.10
C PRO A 4 -9.14 -23.71 -8.13
N LYS A 5 -10.46 -23.52 -8.21
CA LYS A 5 -11.06 -22.50 -9.08
C LYS A 5 -10.83 -21.11 -8.48
N ARG A 6 -10.05 -20.28 -9.18
CA ARG A 6 -9.74 -18.90 -8.76
C ARG A 6 -11.03 -18.10 -8.55
N LYS A 7 -11.19 -17.52 -7.36
CA LYS A 7 -12.26 -16.56 -7.06
C LYS A 7 -11.96 -15.20 -7.70
N LYS A 8 -12.99 -14.42 -8.01
CA LYS A 8 -12.80 -13.02 -8.42
C LYS A 8 -12.27 -12.23 -7.22
N ASN A 9 -11.14 -11.55 -7.40
CA ASN A 9 -10.53 -10.75 -6.32
C ASN A 9 -11.28 -9.44 -6.05
N ARG A 10 -12.03 -8.93 -7.03
CA ARG A 10 -12.78 -7.68 -6.92
C ARG A 10 -14.25 -8.00 -6.66
N LEU A 11 -14.83 -7.27 -5.72
CA LEU A 11 -16.26 -7.30 -5.46
C LEU A 11 -17.00 -6.79 -6.69
N ASN A 12 -17.95 -7.57 -7.19
CA ASN A 12 -18.78 -7.16 -8.32
C ASN A 12 -19.54 -5.87 -7.95
N ASN A 13 -19.68 -4.97 -8.91
CA ASN A 13 -20.40 -3.70 -8.77
C ASN A 13 -19.81 -2.71 -7.75
N TYR A 14 -18.59 -2.95 -7.24
CA TYR A 14 -17.89 -1.98 -6.40
C TYR A 14 -16.95 -1.11 -7.24
N ASN A 15 -17.07 0.21 -7.11
CA ASN A 15 -16.21 1.16 -7.78
C ASN A 15 -14.98 1.51 -6.92
N TYR A 16 -13.87 0.82 -7.17
CA TYR A 16 -12.56 1.05 -6.53
C TYR A 16 -11.90 2.38 -6.90
N ASN A 17 -12.55 3.18 -7.76
CA ASN A 17 -12.09 4.51 -8.16
C ASN A 17 -12.64 5.63 -7.25
N ARG A 18 -13.49 5.27 -6.28
CA ARG A 18 -14.11 6.23 -5.36
C ARG A 18 -13.10 6.72 -4.33
N ASN A 19 -13.33 7.95 -3.86
CA ASN A 19 -12.60 8.46 -2.71
C ASN A 19 -12.88 7.59 -1.47
N GLY A 20 -11.88 7.40 -0.62
CA GLY A 20 -11.98 6.57 0.57
C GLY A 20 -10.64 6.03 1.04
N TYR A 21 -10.69 5.22 2.11
CA TYR A 21 -9.54 4.55 2.72
C TYR A 21 -9.40 3.14 2.18
N TYR A 22 -8.18 2.74 1.85
CA TYR A 22 -7.83 1.45 1.27
C TYR A 22 -6.69 0.83 2.05
N PHE A 23 -6.95 -0.32 2.67
CA PHE A 23 -5.91 -1.13 3.29
C PHE A 23 -5.18 -1.95 2.23
N ILE A 24 -3.86 -1.81 2.17
CA ILE A 24 -3.01 -2.49 1.20
C ILE A 24 -1.93 -3.25 1.95
N THR A 25 -1.72 -4.50 1.53
CA THR A 25 -0.60 -5.32 1.95
C THR A 25 0.24 -5.67 0.74
N ILE A 26 1.54 -5.41 0.81
CA ILE A 26 2.52 -5.82 -0.22
C ILE A 26 3.45 -6.84 0.40
N CYS A 27 3.41 -8.08 -0.09
CA CYS A 27 4.28 -9.15 0.39
C CYS A 27 5.49 -9.33 -0.54
N THR A 28 6.64 -9.64 0.02
CA THR A 28 7.82 -10.02 -0.75
C THR A 28 7.61 -11.41 -1.37
N LYS A 29 8.37 -11.69 -2.44
CA LYS A 29 8.33 -13.01 -3.09
C LYS A 29 8.70 -14.09 -2.07
N ASN A 30 7.84 -15.09 -1.92
CA ASN A 30 8.00 -16.21 -0.99
C ASN A 30 8.18 -15.76 0.48
N HIS A 31 7.63 -14.60 0.87
CA HIS A 31 7.73 -14.07 2.24
C HIS A 31 9.16 -13.94 2.78
N LYS A 32 10.14 -13.69 1.89
CA LYS A 32 11.53 -13.44 2.28
C LYS A 32 11.64 -12.16 3.10
N CYS A 33 12.35 -12.23 4.23
CA CYS A 33 12.64 -11.10 5.11
C CYS A 33 13.76 -10.24 4.51
N ILE A 34 13.42 -9.33 3.60
CA ILE A 34 14.40 -8.50 2.89
C ILE A 34 14.37 -7.03 3.30
N PHE A 35 13.39 -6.59 4.08
CA PHE A 35 13.24 -5.17 4.45
C PHE A 35 13.89 -4.80 5.78
N SER A 36 14.01 -5.75 6.70
CA SER A 36 14.53 -5.49 8.03
C SER A 36 15.04 -6.78 8.66
N ASP A 37 15.98 -6.61 9.58
CA ASP A 37 16.43 -7.66 10.47
C ASP A 37 15.87 -7.42 11.88
N VAL A 38 15.69 -8.50 12.63
CA VAL A 38 15.27 -8.44 14.03
C VAL A 38 16.51 -8.62 14.88
N SER A 39 16.93 -7.57 15.58
CA SER A 39 18.02 -7.61 16.56
C SER A 39 17.52 -7.07 17.89
N ASP A 40 17.78 -7.79 18.98
CA ASP A 40 17.45 -7.36 20.35
C ASP A 40 16.00 -6.90 20.53
N ASN A 41 15.04 -7.66 19.97
CA ASN A 41 13.60 -7.33 19.93
C ASN A 41 13.23 -6.03 19.22
N ASN A 42 14.16 -5.41 18.49
CA ASN A 42 13.91 -4.24 17.67
C ASN A 42 13.92 -4.60 16.18
N LEU A 43 12.99 -3.98 15.44
CA LEU A 43 12.96 -4.04 13.98
C LEU A 43 13.88 -2.96 13.43
N ILE A 44 14.98 -3.35 12.80
CA ILE A 44 15.94 -2.43 12.19
C ILE A 44 15.84 -2.57 10.68
N LEU A 45 15.41 -1.50 10.00
CA LEU A 45 15.35 -1.47 8.54
C LEU A 45 16.77 -1.60 7.97
N ASN A 46 16.92 -2.45 6.96
CA ASN A 46 18.15 -2.51 6.18
C ASN A 46 18.08 -1.52 5.00
N GLU A 47 19.08 -1.56 4.10
CA GLU A 47 19.12 -0.67 2.93
C GLU A 47 17.84 -0.73 2.07
N TYR A 48 17.23 -1.91 1.91
CA TYR A 48 16.01 -2.08 1.12
C TYR A 48 14.78 -1.54 1.86
N GLY A 49 14.69 -1.78 3.19
CA GLY A 49 13.64 -1.20 4.03
C GLY A 49 13.67 0.32 4.03
N MET A 50 14.86 0.92 4.10
CA MET A 50 15.05 2.37 4.02
C MET A 50 14.63 2.93 2.66
N VAL A 51 14.91 2.21 1.55
CA VAL A 51 14.43 2.60 0.22
C VAL A 51 12.91 2.58 0.17
N VAL A 52 12.26 1.53 0.70
CA VAL A 52 10.80 1.45 0.79
C VAL A 52 10.25 2.65 1.57
N GLU A 53 10.76 2.91 2.77
CA GLU A 53 10.33 4.02 3.62
C GLU A 53 10.46 5.37 2.92
N LYS A 54 11.60 5.62 2.28
CA LYS A 54 11.85 6.84 1.50
C LYS A 54 10.80 7.03 0.40
N HIS A 55 10.39 5.95 -0.27
CA HIS A 55 9.39 6.03 -1.34
C HIS A 55 7.97 6.16 -0.82
N ILE A 56 7.62 5.49 0.29
CA ILE A 56 6.35 5.70 1.00
C ILE A 56 6.20 7.19 1.36
N ASN A 57 7.22 7.78 1.96
CA ASN A 57 7.20 9.21 2.34
C ASN A 57 7.11 10.17 1.14
N LYS A 58 7.52 9.74 -0.05
CA LYS A 58 7.38 10.53 -1.29
C LYS A 58 5.99 10.48 -1.89
N ILE A 59 5.18 9.44 -1.63
CA ILE A 59 3.85 9.26 -2.25
C ILE A 59 2.97 10.49 -2.02
N ASN A 60 2.93 11.00 -0.79
CA ASN A 60 2.15 12.19 -0.43
C ASN A 60 2.54 13.45 -1.22
N LYS A 61 3.76 13.52 -1.75
CA LYS A 61 4.28 14.66 -2.54
C LYS A 61 4.13 14.44 -4.04
N LEU A 62 4.21 13.19 -4.50
CA LEU A 62 4.18 12.86 -5.93
C LEU A 62 2.76 12.78 -6.50
N TYR A 63 1.77 12.43 -5.67
CA TYR A 63 0.42 12.16 -6.12
C TYR A 63 -0.58 13.06 -5.41
N VAL A 64 -1.09 14.07 -6.11
CA VAL A 64 -2.06 15.04 -5.56
C VAL A 64 -3.30 14.36 -4.97
N SER A 65 -3.78 13.30 -5.62
CA SER A 65 -5.02 12.62 -5.22
C SER A 65 -4.82 11.41 -4.30
N VAL A 66 -3.60 11.16 -3.82
CA VAL A 66 -3.27 9.99 -2.98
C VAL A 66 -2.52 10.46 -1.74
N LYS A 67 -2.97 10.00 -0.57
CA LYS A 67 -2.28 10.21 0.70
C LYS A 67 -2.06 8.87 1.40
N ILE A 68 -1.02 8.78 2.20
CA ILE A 68 -0.78 7.69 3.14
C ILE A 68 -1.17 8.19 4.51
N ASP A 69 -2.13 7.49 5.12
CA ASP A 69 -2.59 7.78 6.47
C ASP A 69 -1.66 7.15 7.51
N ASN A 70 -1.41 5.85 7.36
CA ASN A 70 -0.53 5.09 8.22
C ASN A 70 0.15 3.96 7.43
N TYR A 71 1.35 3.57 7.85
CA TYR A 71 2.07 2.44 7.26
C TYR A 71 2.97 1.75 8.29
N ILE A 72 3.26 0.49 8.04
CA ILE A 72 4.27 -0.25 8.78
C ILE A 72 5.03 -1.19 7.85
N ILE A 73 6.36 -1.21 8.00
CA ILE A 73 7.26 -2.08 7.24
C ILE A 73 7.67 -3.23 8.16
N MET A 74 7.22 -4.43 7.82
CA MET A 74 7.63 -5.67 8.45
C MET A 74 8.76 -6.31 7.62
N PRO A 75 9.53 -7.27 8.17
CA PRO A 75 10.66 -7.85 7.45
C PRO A 75 10.35 -8.35 6.04
N ASN A 76 9.16 -8.93 5.82
CA ASN A 76 8.76 -9.56 4.56
C ASN A 76 7.47 -9.00 3.93
N HIS A 77 6.86 -7.97 4.53
CA HIS A 77 5.66 -7.35 3.97
C HIS A 77 5.50 -5.91 4.47
N ILE A 78 4.65 -5.16 3.78
CA ILE A 78 4.34 -3.78 4.11
C ILE A 78 2.82 -3.68 4.23
N HIS A 79 2.33 -3.03 5.28
CA HIS A 79 0.94 -2.64 5.41
C HIS A 79 0.81 -1.13 5.27
N MET A 80 -0.17 -0.67 4.51
CA MET A 80 -0.43 0.76 4.28
C MET A 80 -1.94 1.02 4.27
N ILE A 81 -2.32 2.15 4.83
CA ILE A 81 -3.65 2.75 4.64
C ILE A 81 -3.48 3.90 3.64
N LEU A 82 -3.98 3.69 2.43
CA LEU A 82 -4.03 4.73 1.40
C LEU A 82 -5.37 5.45 1.45
N ILE A 83 -5.32 6.77 1.31
CA ILE A 83 -6.48 7.62 1.11
C ILE A 83 -6.51 8.07 -0.35
N LEU A 84 -7.57 7.73 -1.06
CA LEU A 84 -7.88 8.34 -2.35
C LEU A 84 -8.76 9.56 -2.10
N CYS A 85 -8.23 10.74 -2.42
CA CYS A 85 -8.94 12.02 -2.32
C CYS A 85 -8.80 12.75 -3.65
N ARG A 86 -9.67 12.44 -4.61
CA ARG A 86 -9.77 13.24 -5.82
C ARG A 86 -10.65 14.43 -5.55
N GLU A 87 -10.12 15.62 -5.80
CA GLU A 87 -10.93 16.81 -5.94
C GLU A 87 -11.81 16.63 -7.18
N ARG A 88 -13.13 16.72 -6.99
CA ARG A 88 -14.02 16.90 -8.13
C ARG A 88 -13.77 18.32 -8.62
N ILE A 89 -13.14 18.48 -9.78
CA ILE A 89 -13.25 19.72 -10.53
C ILE A 89 -14.74 19.82 -10.91
N VAL A 90 -15.51 20.59 -10.15
CA VAL A 90 -16.82 21.02 -10.59
C VAL A 90 -16.56 22.14 -11.58
N CYS A 91 -16.60 21.83 -12.87
CA CYS A 91 -16.66 22.87 -13.88
C CYS A 91 -17.97 23.63 -13.63
N VAL A 92 -17.87 24.83 -13.06
CA VAL A 92 -18.96 25.81 -13.13
C VAL A 92 -19.00 26.25 -14.59
N GLN A 93 -19.95 25.73 -15.36
CA GLN A 93 -20.28 26.34 -16.64
C GLN A 93 -20.82 27.74 -16.32
N GLN A 94 -20.06 28.77 -16.69
CA GLN A 94 -20.59 30.11 -16.88
C GLN A 94 -21.41 30.14 -18.17
#